data_AF-A0A526YJI0-F1
#
_entry.id   AF-A0A526YJI0-F1
#
_cell.length_a   1.000
_cell.length_b   1.000
_cell.length_c   1.000
_cell.angle_alpha   90.00
_cell.angle_beta   90.00
_cell.angle_gamma   90.00
#
_symmetry.space_group_name_H-M   'P 1'
#
loop_
_entity.id
_entity.type
_entity.pdbx_description
1 polymer ?
#
loop_
_entity_poly.entity_id
_entity_poly.type
_entity_poly.pdbx_seq_one_letter_code
_entity_poly.pdbx_strand_id
1 'polypeptide(L)'
;AHELDLLTTPYVFNPDEARAMTKAGADIVVAHMGVTTGGSIGATSAKSLDDCVTEIDAIAEAARAVRKDVILLCHGGPISMPDDARYILERCKGLHGFYGASSMERLPAEAAIARQTADFKAVTLEHRTQKWEPVLGKSDAQTKKSGAKTTAKKKKG
;
A
#
# COMPACT_ATOMS: atom_id res chain seq x y z
N ALA A 1 27.52 9.60 7.45
CA ALA A 1 26.56 8.92 8.36
C ALA A 1 27.28 7.84 9.16
N HIS A 2 27.88 6.84 8.51
CA HIS A 2 28.69 5.82 9.18
C HIS A 2 29.88 6.40 9.99
N GLU A 3 30.64 7.36 9.44
CA GLU A 3 31.71 8.06 10.16
C GLU A 3 31.23 8.84 11.42
N LEU A 4 29.92 9.05 11.55
CA LEU A 4 29.28 9.68 12.70
C LEU A 4 28.67 8.65 13.67
N ASP A 5 28.97 7.36 13.49
CA ASP A 5 28.44 6.24 14.28
C ASP A 5 26.90 6.15 14.27
N LEU A 6 26.29 6.61 13.17
CA LEU A 6 24.85 6.42 12.94
C LEU A 6 24.61 5.10 12.22
N LEU A 7 23.59 4.36 12.66
CA LEU A 7 23.11 3.18 11.95
C LEU A 7 22.70 3.55 10.52
N THR A 8 23.17 2.78 9.55
CA THR A 8 22.95 3.00 8.12
C THR A 8 22.26 1.81 7.48
N THR A 9 21.11 2.06 6.84
CA THR A 9 20.28 1.03 6.22
C THR A 9 19.88 1.38 4.78
N PRO A 10 20.84 1.66 3.87
CA PRO A 10 20.52 2.11 2.51
C PRO A 10 19.74 1.08 1.69
N TYR A 11 18.87 1.60 0.82
CA TYR A 11 18.33 0.86 -0.31
C TYR A 11 19.36 0.74 -1.43
N VAL A 12 19.41 -0.43 -2.06
CA VAL A 12 20.21 -0.70 -3.26
C VAL A 12 19.38 -1.46 -4.29
N PHE A 13 19.66 -1.24 -5.57
CA PHE A 13 18.88 -1.78 -6.68
C PHE A 13 19.67 -2.77 -7.55
N ASN A 14 20.99 -2.85 -7.36
CA ASN A 14 21.87 -3.73 -8.15
C ASN A 14 23.16 -4.09 -7.38
N PRO A 15 23.92 -5.09 -7.87
CA PRO A 15 25.17 -5.53 -7.25
C PRO A 15 26.25 -4.44 -7.08
N ASP A 16 26.32 -3.47 -8.00
CA ASP A 16 27.33 -2.40 -7.94
C ASP A 16 27.05 -1.44 -6.80
N GLU A 17 25.79 -1.04 -6.64
CA GLU A 17 25.35 -0.25 -5.49
C GLU A 17 25.53 -0.99 -4.18
N ALA A 18 25.24 -2.30 -4.15
CA ALA A 18 25.47 -3.14 -2.97
C ALA A 18 26.93 -3.11 -2.52
N ARG A 19 27.87 -3.25 -3.47
CA ARG A 19 29.31 -3.12 -3.20
C ARG A 19 29.65 -1.73 -2.71
N ALA A 20 29.14 -0.69 -3.36
CA ALA A 20 29.45 0.70 -3.02
C ALA A 20 28.96 1.06 -1.60
N MET A 21 27.72 0.72 -1.26
CA MET A 21 27.14 1.01 0.05
C MET A 21 27.81 0.19 1.16
N THR A 22 28.14 -1.08 0.88
CA THR A 22 28.87 -1.89 1.87
C THR A 22 30.28 -1.32 2.12
N LYS A 23 30.99 -0.86 1.07
CA LYS A 23 32.29 -0.18 1.23
C LYS A 23 32.20 1.13 2.00
N ALA A 24 31.07 1.83 1.88
CA ALA A 24 30.80 3.07 2.61
C ALA A 24 30.48 2.84 4.11
N GLY A 25 30.44 1.58 4.56
CA GLY A 25 30.17 1.23 5.95
C GLY A 25 28.70 0.95 6.27
N ALA A 26 27.87 0.66 5.26
CA ALA A 26 26.46 0.30 5.49
C ALA A 26 26.34 -0.87 6.48
N ASP A 27 25.58 -0.69 7.57
CA ASP A 27 25.32 -1.73 8.58
C ASP A 27 24.35 -2.77 8.04
N ILE A 28 23.30 -2.28 7.36
CA ILE A 28 22.27 -3.08 6.70
C ILE A 28 22.19 -2.66 5.24
N VAL A 29 22.15 -3.62 4.32
CA VAL A 29 21.86 -3.36 2.91
C VAL A 29 20.47 -3.90 2.57
N VAL A 30 19.61 -3.05 2.03
CA VAL A 30 18.22 -3.40 1.70
C VAL A 30 18.05 -3.52 0.19
N ALA A 31 17.94 -4.75 -0.31
CA ALA A 31 17.70 -5.05 -1.72
C ALA A 31 16.27 -4.64 -2.12
N HIS A 32 16.15 -3.62 -2.95
CA HIS A 32 14.87 -2.98 -3.28
C HIS A 32 14.36 -3.42 -4.66
N MET A 33 13.22 -4.12 -4.70
CA MET A 33 12.65 -4.71 -5.91
C MET A 33 11.65 -3.77 -6.64
N GLY A 34 11.76 -2.47 -6.43
CA GLY A 34 10.81 -1.46 -6.95
C GLY A 34 9.58 -1.26 -6.05
N VAL A 35 8.60 -0.51 -6.56
CA VAL A 35 7.41 -0.08 -5.79
C VAL A 35 6.58 -1.28 -5.34
N THR A 36 6.20 -1.31 -4.05
CA THR A 36 5.36 -2.37 -3.48
C THR A 36 3.98 -2.42 -4.12
N THR A 37 3.55 -3.62 -4.51
CA THR A 37 2.23 -3.88 -5.08
C THR A 37 1.15 -4.14 -4.02
N GLY A 38 -0.10 -4.16 -4.46
CA GLY A 38 -1.25 -4.54 -3.65
C GLY A 38 -1.99 -3.36 -2.99
N GLY A 39 -3.13 -3.66 -2.37
CA GLY A 39 -4.05 -2.65 -1.84
C GLY A 39 -4.93 -2.01 -2.91
N SER A 40 -5.71 -1.02 -2.49
CA SER A 40 -6.67 -0.30 -3.34
C SER A 40 -6.02 0.68 -4.32
N ILE A 41 -4.80 1.15 -4.01
CA ILE A 41 -4.03 2.12 -4.79
C ILE A 41 -2.65 1.61 -5.23
N GLY A 42 -2.37 0.31 -5.07
CA GLY A 42 -1.07 -0.27 -5.37
C GLY A 42 -0.71 -0.23 -6.84
N ALA A 43 0.57 -0.04 -7.13
CA ALA A 43 1.11 -0.25 -8.47
C ALA A 43 1.06 -1.74 -8.84
N THR A 44 0.98 -2.04 -10.13
CA THR A 44 1.29 -3.37 -10.66
C THR A 44 2.81 -3.53 -10.78
N SER A 45 3.36 -4.62 -10.24
CA SER A 45 4.79 -4.92 -10.37
C SER A 45 5.06 -5.50 -11.74
N ALA A 46 6.17 -5.07 -12.34
CA ALA A 46 6.73 -5.70 -13.54
C ALA A 46 7.53 -6.98 -13.24
N LYS A 47 7.89 -7.22 -11.97
CA LYS A 47 8.72 -8.36 -11.53
C LYS A 47 7.89 -9.47 -10.92
N SER A 48 8.26 -10.72 -11.22
CA SER A 48 7.80 -11.90 -10.49
C SER A 48 8.60 -12.13 -9.19
N LEU A 49 8.12 -12.99 -8.30
CA LEU A 49 8.87 -13.37 -7.09
C LEU A 49 10.17 -14.11 -7.46
N ASP A 50 10.18 -14.91 -8.52
CA ASP A 50 11.39 -15.64 -8.96
C ASP A 50 12.46 -14.72 -9.54
N ASP A 51 12.05 -13.67 -10.26
CA ASP A 51 12.99 -12.62 -10.70
C ASP A 51 13.60 -11.92 -9.48
N CYS A 52 12.77 -11.64 -8.47
CA CYS A 52 13.24 -11.02 -7.23
C CYS A 52 14.26 -11.92 -6.51
N VAL A 53 14.05 -13.25 -6.46
CA VAL A 53 15.03 -14.18 -5.88
C VAL A 53 16.39 -14.02 -6.55
N THR A 54 16.40 -14.04 -7.89
CA THR A 54 17.63 -13.95 -8.69
C THR A 54 18.37 -12.64 -8.44
N GLU A 55 17.65 -11.52 -8.45
CA GLU A 55 18.23 -10.20 -8.26
C GLU A 55 18.72 -9.97 -6.82
N ILE A 56 17.94 -10.41 -5.83
CA ILE A 56 18.31 -10.27 -4.43
C ILE A 56 19.56 -11.10 -4.12
N ASP A 57 19.66 -12.33 -4.63
CA ASP A 57 20.87 -13.15 -4.44
C ASP A 57 22.11 -12.46 -5.04
N ALA A 58 21.99 -11.87 -6.23
CA ALA A 58 23.10 -11.15 -6.85
C ALA A 58 23.55 -9.93 -6.01
N ILE A 59 22.59 -9.19 -5.45
CA ILE A 59 22.84 -8.06 -4.53
C ILE A 59 23.49 -8.55 -3.22
N ALA A 60 22.96 -9.62 -2.64
CA ALA A 60 23.40 -10.19 -1.37
C ALA A 60 24.83 -10.72 -1.46
N GLU A 61 25.16 -11.47 -2.51
CA GLU A 61 26.51 -11.95 -2.77
C GLU A 61 27.49 -10.80 -2.98
N ALA A 62 27.09 -9.76 -3.71
CA ALA A 62 27.92 -8.59 -3.96
C ALA A 62 28.25 -7.80 -2.69
N ALA A 63 27.30 -7.64 -1.78
CA ALA A 63 27.53 -7.03 -0.47
C ALA A 63 28.45 -7.91 0.40
N ARG A 64 28.18 -9.21 0.49
CA ARG A 64 28.99 -10.16 1.28
C ARG A 64 30.43 -10.28 0.79
N ALA A 65 30.66 -10.14 -0.52
CA ALA A 65 31.99 -10.12 -1.10
C ALA A 65 32.84 -8.94 -0.61
N VAL A 66 32.21 -7.83 -0.18
CA VAL A 66 32.89 -6.70 0.45
C VAL A 66 33.07 -6.93 1.95
N ARG A 67 32.00 -7.32 2.65
CA ARG A 67 31.99 -7.48 4.10
C ARG A 67 31.02 -8.58 4.52
N LYS A 68 31.51 -9.59 5.25
CA LYS A 68 30.75 -10.82 5.55
C LYS A 68 29.66 -10.67 6.61
N ASP A 69 29.79 -9.69 7.49
CA ASP A 69 28.89 -9.42 8.62
C ASP A 69 27.86 -8.32 8.32
N VAL A 70 27.71 -7.91 7.05
CA VAL A 70 26.64 -7.00 6.63
C VAL A 70 25.28 -7.68 6.76
N ILE A 71 24.32 -7.00 7.40
CA ILE A 71 22.94 -7.49 7.48
C ILE A 71 22.26 -7.20 6.14
N LEU A 72 21.43 -8.13 5.68
CA LEU A 72 20.85 -8.09 4.34
C LEU A 72 19.36 -8.31 4.46
N LEU A 73 18.58 -7.37 3.93
CA LEU A 73 17.13 -7.43 3.95
C LEU A 73 16.60 -7.27 2.52
N CYS A 74 15.39 -7.76 2.27
CA CYS A 74 14.67 -7.49 1.02
C CYS A 74 13.50 -6.52 1.25
N HIS A 75 13.08 -5.84 0.18
CA HIS A 75 12.00 -4.87 0.20
C HIS A 75 11.35 -4.70 -1.19
N GLY A 76 10.05 -4.44 -1.21
CA GLY A 76 9.37 -3.89 -2.38
C GLY A 76 9.00 -4.90 -3.47
N GLY A 77 8.58 -4.36 -4.61
CA GLY A 77 8.07 -5.14 -5.74
C GLY A 77 6.88 -6.01 -5.34
N PRO A 78 6.85 -7.29 -5.74
CA PRO A 78 5.78 -8.22 -5.37
C PRO A 78 5.87 -8.72 -3.91
N ILE A 79 6.88 -8.31 -3.12
CA ILE A 79 7.07 -8.78 -1.74
C ILE A 79 6.23 -7.91 -0.79
N SER A 80 4.94 -8.23 -0.70
CA SER A 80 3.94 -7.36 -0.06
C SER A 80 3.30 -7.97 1.18
N MET A 81 3.29 -9.29 1.29
CA MET A 81 2.66 -10.05 2.37
C MET A 81 3.65 -11.00 3.06
N PRO A 82 3.34 -11.50 4.28
CA PRO A 82 4.23 -12.43 4.99
C PRO A 82 4.60 -13.69 4.19
N ASP A 83 3.70 -14.21 3.37
CA ASP A 83 3.97 -15.40 2.54
C ASP A 83 4.93 -15.09 1.40
N ASP A 84 4.89 -13.88 0.83
CA ASP A 84 5.87 -13.43 -0.17
C ASP A 84 7.25 -13.27 0.46
N ALA A 85 7.32 -12.65 1.65
CA ALA A 85 8.57 -12.51 2.39
C ALA A 85 9.16 -13.88 2.75
N ARG A 86 8.33 -14.83 3.20
CA ARG A 86 8.73 -16.21 3.44
C ARG A 86 9.27 -16.86 2.16
N TYR A 87 8.57 -16.71 1.03
CA TYR A 87 8.98 -17.27 -0.25
C TYR A 87 10.42 -16.88 -0.62
N ILE A 88 10.75 -15.60 -0.46
CA ILE A 88 12.08 -15.04 -0.71
C ILE A 88 13.10 -15.56 0.30
N LEU A 89 12.79 -15.49 1.60
CA LEU A 89 13.72 -15.89 2.67
C LEU A 89 14.10 -17.38 2.61
N GLU A 90 13.19 -18.25 2.15
CA GLU A 90 13.47 -19.67 1.97
C GLU A 90 14.37 -19.97 0.76
N ARG A 91 14.46 -19.05 -0.22
CA ARG A 91 15.15 -19.27 -1.50
C ARG A 91 16.46 -18.50 -1.62
N CYS A 92 16.54 -17.31 -1.05
CA CYS A 92 17.75 -16.48 -1.09
C CYS A 92 18.66 -16.78 0.10
N LYS A 93 19.83 -17.36 -0.16
CA LYS A 93 20.76 -17.74 0.92
C LYS A 93 21.44 -16.49 1.51
N GLY A 94 21.41 -16.38 2.83
CA GLY A 94 22.08 -15.31 3.57
C GLY A 94 21.33 -13.97 3.60
N LEU A 95 20.05 -13.95 3.20
CA LEU A 95 19.12 -12.91 3.63
C LEU A 95 18.80 -13.09 5.12
N HIS A 96 18.63 -11.98 5.82
CA HIS A 96 18.40 -11.95 7.27
C HIS A 96 17.00 -11.46 7.66
N GLY A 97 16.22 -10.96 6.69
CA GLY A 97 14.86 -10.49 6.97
C GLY A 97 14.27 -9.65 5.84
N PHE A 98 13.20 -8.94 6.20
CA PHE A 98 12.39 -8.11 5.30
C PHE A 98 12.20 -6.73 5.91
N TYR A 99 12.31 -5.68 5.10
CA TYR A 99 12.04 -4.30 5.49
C TYR A 99 10.64 -3.90 5.04
N GLY A 100 9.71 -3.74 5.98
CA GLY A 100 8.32 -3.36 5.69
C GLY A 100 8.09 -1.85 5.64
N ALA A 101 7.26 -1.40 4.71
CA ALA A 101 6.69 -0.04 4.68
C ALA A 101 5.18 -0.13 4.39
N SER A 102 4.78 -0.04 3.11
CA SER A 102 3.38 -0.16 2.70
C SER A 102 2.72 -1.46 3.19
N SER A 103 3.47 -2.56 3.21
CA SER A 103 3.01 -3.86 3.73
C SER A 103 2.68 -3.86 5.22
N MET A 104 3.30 -2.95 5.99
CA MET A 104 3.15 -2.88 7.45
C MET A 104 2.10 -1.84 7.86
N GLU A 105 2.00 -0.72 7.15
CA GLU A 105 1.06 0.36 7.51
C GLU A 105 -0.15 0.44 6.59
N ARG A 106 0.06 0.53 5.26
CA ARG A 106 -0.98 0.93 4.31
C ARG A 106 -1.94 -0.22 4.05
N LEU A 107 -1.43 -1.37 3.62
CA LEU A 107 -2.27 -2.50 3.23
C LEU A 107 -3.14 -3.00 4.39
N PRO A 108 -2.62 -3.17 5.62
CA PRO A 108 -3.45 -3.56 6.75
C PRO A 108 -4.48 -2.50 7.13
N ALA A 109 -4.10 -1.21 7.13
CA ALA A 109 -5.01 -0.12 7.46
C ALA A 109 -6.15 0.01 6.45
N GLU A 110 -5.87 -0.07 5.15
CA GLU A 110 -6.88 -0.01 4.10
C GLU A 110 -7.94 -1.11 4.27
N ALA A 111 -7.51 -2.35 4.49
CA ALA A 111 -8.42 -3.48 4.70
C ALA A 111 -9.27 -3.31 5.96
N ALA A 112 -8.64 -2.90 7.08
CA ALA A 112 -9.34 -2.72 8.34
C ALA A 112 -10.37 -1.58 8.30
N ILE A 113 -10.01 -0.43 7.73
CA ILE A 113 -10.90 0.73 7.62
C ILE A 113 -12.08 0.42 6.69
N ALA A 114 -11.82 -0.22 5.55
CA ALA A 114 -12.87 -0.62 4.61
C ALA A 114 -13.87 -1.58 5.26
N ARG A 115 -13.36 -2.60 5.96
CA ARG A 115 -14.20 -3.57 6.68
C ARG A 115 -15.03 -2.90 7.77
N GLN A 116 -14.41 -2.08 8.62
CA GLN A 116 -15.13 -1.38 9.70
C GLN A 116 -16.23 -0.47 9.17
N THR A 117 -15.97 0.22 8.05
CA THR A 117 -16.96 1.08 7.39
C THR A 117 -18.13 0.26 6.83
N ALA A 118 -17.84 -0.89 6.21
CA ALA A 118 -18.86 -1.81 5.71
C ALA A 118 -19.71 -2.37 6.85
N ASP A 119 -19.10 -2.74 7.97
CA ASP A 119 -19.80 -3.27 9.15
C ASP A 119 -20.77 -2.24 9.74
N PHE A 120 -20.35 -0.98 9.89
CA PHE A 120 -21.25 0.11 10.33
C PHE A 120 -22.38 0.37 9.33
N LYS A 121 -22.11 0.26 8.03
CA LYS A 121 -23.13 0.43 6.97
C LYS A 121 -24.16 -0.70 6.96
N ALA A 122 -23.80 -1.89 7.43
CA ALA A 122 -24.66 -3.06 7.47
C ALA A 122 -25.60 -3.11 8.69
N VAL A 123 -25.44 -2.23 9.68
CA VAL A 123 -26.30 -2.19 10.87
C VAL A 123 -27.75 -1.94 10.46
N THR A 124 -28.61 -2.92 10.72
CA THR A 124 -30.07 -2.80 10.58
C THR A 124 -30.67 -2.28 11.89
N LEU A 125 -31.76 -1.53 11.79
CA LEU A 125 -32.45 -0.96 12.95
C LEU A 125 -33.86 -1.52 13.01
N GLU A 126 -34.08 -2.46 13.93
CA GLU A 126 -35.36 -3.16 14.10
C GLU A 126 -36.52 -2.20 14.47
N HIS A 127 -36.22 -1.10 15.17
CA HIS A 127 -37.24 -0.16 15.63
C HIS A 127 -37.58 0.95 14.63
N ARG A 128 -36.98 0.98 13.43
CA ARG A 128 -37.43 1.91 12.37
C ARG A 128 -38.71 1.40 11.73
N THR A 129 -39.83 1.68 12.39
CA THR A 129 -41.18 1.46 11.84
C THR A 129 -41.56 2.49 10.77
N GLN A 130 -40.80 3.59 10.66
CA GLN A 130 -41.02 4.63 9.65
C GLN A 130 -39.87 4.70 8.65
N LYS A 131 -40.24 4.78 7.37
CA LYS A 131 -39.32 4.91 6.24
C LYS A 131 -38.52 6.21 6.37
N TRP A 132 -37.20 6.12 6.37
CA TRP A 132 -36.31 7.27 6.38
C TRP A 132 -36.32 7.97 5.02
N GLU A 133 -36.74 9.23 4.98
CA GLU A 133 -36.66 10.11 3.82
C GLU A 133 -35.36 10.94 3.91
N PRO A 134 -34.41 10.82 2.96
CA PRO A 134 -33.20 11.66 2.95
C PRO A 134 -33.56 13.14 2.82
N VAL A 135 -33.06 13.98 3.72
CA VAL A 135 -33.27 15.44 3.68
C VAL A 135 -32.53 16.08 2.49
N LEU A 136 -31.44 15.46 2.04
CA LEU A 136 -30.63 15.92 0.90
C LEU A 136 -30.99 15.14 -0.36
N GLY A 137 -32.11 15.52 -0.98
CA GLY A 137 -32.61 14.87 -2.19
C GLY A 137 -33.67 15.66 -2.98
N LYS A 138 -34.01 16.88 -2.57
CA LYS A 138 -34.81 17.77 -3.42
C LYS A 138 -33.88 18.77 -4.08
N SER A 139 -33.40 18.45 -5.27
CA SER A 139 -32.89 19.50 -6.14
C SER A 139 -34.04 20.47 -6.44
N ASP A 140 -33.73 21.78 -6.49
CA ASP A 140 -34.67 22.87 -6.75
C ASP A 140 -35.43 22.75 -8.09
N ALA A 141 -35.13 21.72 -8.89
CA ALA A 141 -35.80 21.41 -10.14
C ALA A 141 -37.27 20.96 -9.96
N GLN A 142 -37.68 20.44 -8.79
CA GLN A 142 -39.07 19.98 -8.58
C GLN A 142 -40.02 21.07 -8.03
N THR A 143 -39.52 22.19 -7.52
CA THR A 143 -40.35 23.25 -6.93
C THR A 143 -41.03 24.15 -7.97
N LYS A 144 -40.63 24.09 -9.26
CA LYS A 144 -41.18 24.94 -10.32
C LYS A 144 -42.45 24.41 -11.01
N LYS A 145 -42.90 23.17 -10.76
CA LYS A 145 -44.11 22.62 -11.42
C LYS A 145 -45.44 22.92 -10.72
N SER A 146 -45.44 23.45 -9.49
CA SER A 146 -46.68 23.74 -8.74
C SER A 146 -47.22 25.17 -8.90
N GLY A 147 -46.42 26.10 -9.46
CA GLY A 147 -46.79 27.52 -9.55
C GLY A 147 -47.65 27.94 -10.74
N ALA A 148 -47.92 27.06 -11.71
CA ALA A 148 -48.49 27.46 -13.01
C ALA A 148 -49.99 27.18 -13.21
N LYS A 149 -50.77 26.87 -12.16
CA LYS A 149 -52.20 26.47 -12.30
C LYS A 149 -53.27 27.40 -11.72
N THR A 150 -52.95 28.65 -11.38
CA THR A 150 -53.94 29.54 -10.74
C THR A 150 -54.07 30.92 -11.38
N THR A 151 -54.33 31.00 -12.69
CA THR A 151 -54.87 32.23 -13.33
C THR A 151 -55.69 31.89 -14.58
N ALA A 152 -56.85 31.25 -14.40
CA ALA A 152 -57.86 31.17 -15.46
C ALA A 152 -59.26 30.98 -14.87
N LYS A 153 -59.82 32.02 -14.23
CA LYS A 153 -61.28 32.22 -14.10
C LYS A 153 -61.61 33.55 -13.43
N LYS A 154 -61.92 34.58 -14.22
CA LYS A 154 -63.02 35.55 -14.02
C LYS A 154 -62.88 36.74 -14.97
N LYS A 155 -63.73 36.77 -16.01
CA LYS A 155 -64.56 37.93 -16.40
C LYS A 155 -65.43 37.56 -17.60
N LYS A 156 -66.65 37.09 -17.31
CA LYS A 156 -67.86 37.31 -18.12
C LYS A 156 -68.83 38.01 -17.17
N GLY A 157 -69.44 39.07 -17.66
CA GLY A 157 -70.26 40.04 -16.94
C GLY A 157 -70.13 41.35 -17.69
#